data_AF-A0A9P6F0G3-F1
#
_entry.id   AF-A0A9P6F0G3-F1
#
_cell.length_a   1.000
_cell.length_b   1.000
_cell.length_c   1.000
_cell.angle_alpha   90.00
_cell.angle_beta   90.00
_cell.angle_gamma   90.00
#
_symmetry.space_group_name_H-M   'P 1'
#
loop_
_entity.id
_entity.type
_entity.pdbx_description
1 polymer ?
#
loop_
_entity_poly.entity_id
_entity_poly.type
_entity_poly.pdbx_seq_one_letter_code
_entity_poly.pdbx_strand_id
1 'polypeptide(L)'
;RMKKLLNLDIVPAPKGDAPIQLAHPEAAVPRIGMTKNLRMQVNGRSIMHACEVMKLAQGIELIIGTDTLHRFGVGLAGLEGFDKVTARTLPTPVEDERAPLGPLTPTPIEQSE
;
A
#
# COMPACT_ATOMS: atom_id res chain seq x y z
N ARG A 1 15.17 24.07 -3.47
CA ARG A 1 14.90 23.04 -2.43
C ARG A 1 16.16 22.20 -2.29
N MET A 2 16.92 22.32 -1.19
CA MET A 2 18.14 21.53 -0.99
C MET A 2 17.78 20.04 -0.85
N LYS A 3 18.34 19.17 -1.71
CA LYS A 3 18.26 17.71 -1.52
C LYS A 3 19.17 17.35 -0.36
N LYS A 4 18.60 16.99 0.79
CA LYS A 4 19.36 16.45 1.92
C LYS A 4 19.70 14.99 1.58
N LEU A 5 20.99 14.69 1.36
CA LEU A 5 21.44 13.31 1.17
C LEU A 5 21.26 12.57 2.51
N LEU A 6 20.41 11.55 2.51
CA LEU A 6 20.35 10.58 3.61
C LEU A 6 21.41 9.52 3.35
N ASN A 7 22.31 9.32 4.32
CA ASN A 7 23.14 8.13 4.35
C ASN A 7 22.23 6.95 4.68
N LEU A 8 22.10 6.04 3.71
CA LEU A 8 21.19 4.91 3.78
C LEU A 8 21.99 3.64 4.06
N ASP A 9 21.70 3.00 5.19
CA ASP A 9 22.29 1.70 5.51
C ASP A 9 21.63 0.63 4.63
N ILE A 10 22.45 0.00 3.78
CA ILE A 10 22.05 -1.09 2.91
C ILE A 10 22.71 -2.37 3.42
N VAL A 11 21.90 -3.38 3.70
CA VAL A 11 22.37 -4.75 3.88
C VAL A 11 22.53 -5.37 2.49
N PRO A 12 23.76 -5.70 2.07
CA PRO A 12 23.99 -6.23 0.73
C PRO A 12 23.32 -7.59 0.54
N ALA A 13 22.84 -7.86 -0.68
CA ALA A 13 22.27 -9.14 -1.03
C ALA A 13 23.37 -10.23 -1.00
N PRO A 14 23.06 -11.45 -0.55
CA PRO A 14 24.01 -12.55 -0.60
C PRO A 14 24.37 -12.91 -2.05
N LYS A 15 25.53 -13.54 -2.24
CA LYS A 15 25.96 -13.99 -3.56
C LYS A 15 25.00 -15.08 -4.07
N GLY A 16 24.43 -14.88 -5.27
CA GLY A 16 23.46 -15.81 -5.86
C GLY A 16 22.03 -15.62 -5.36
N ASP A 17 21.72 -14.49 -4.73
CA ASP A 17 20.35 -14.15 -4.33
C ASP A 17 19.41 -14.09 -5.54
N ALA A 18 18.13 -14.38 -5.29
CA ALA A 18 17.11 -14.36 -6.33
C ALA A 18 16.90 -12.93 -6.87
N PRO A 19 16.74 -12.75 -8.19
CA PRO A 19 16.47 -11.43 -8.75
C PRO A 19 15.07 -10.93 -8.34
N ILE A 20 14.90 -9.61 -8.40
CA ILE A 20 13.61 -8.96 -8.17
C ILE A 20 12.80 -9.09 -9.46
N GLN A 21 11.63 -9.70 -9.37
CA GLN A 21 10.68 -9.78 -10.47
C GLN A 21 9.90 -8.46 -10.55
N LEU A 22 9.98 -7.78 -11.70
CA LEU A 22 9.22 -6.57 -11.95
C LEU A 22 7.82 -6.91 -12.49
N ALA A 23 6.96 -5.89 -12.61
CA ALA A 23 5.57 -6.05 -13.04
C ALA A 23 5.41 -6.66 -14.45
N HIS A 24 6.46 -6.66 -15.28
CA HIS A 24 6.48 -7.36 -16.55
C HIS A 24 7.01 -8.80 -16.34
N PRO A 25 6.32 -9.86 -16.81
CA PRO A 25 6.66 -11.26 -16.53
C PRO A 25 8.11 -11.64 -16.88
N GLU A 26 8.65 -11.02 -17.93
CA GLU A 26 10.02 -11.30 -18.42
C GLU A 26 11.08 -10.35 -17.86
N ALA A 27 10.69 -9.37 -17.05
CA ALA A 27 11.62 -8.38 -16.51
C ALA A 27 12.03 -8.73 -15.08
N ALA A 28 13.24 -9.26 -14.94
CA ALA A 28 13.88 -9.49 -13.65
C ALA A 28 15.17 -8.67 -13.55
N VAL A 29 15.45 -8.13 -12.37
CA VAL A 29 16.66 -7.32 -12.12
C VAL A 29 17.46 -7.84 -10.92
N PRO A 30 18.79 -7.80 -10.97
CA PRO A 30 19.60 -8.25 -9.83
C PRO A 30 19.33 -7.40 -8.58
N ARG A 31 19.11 -8.07 -7.44
CA ARG A 31 19.04 -7.40 -6.13
C ARG A 31 20.44 -6.98 -5.71
N ILE A 32 20.62 -5.70 -5.37
CA ILE A 32 21.87 -5.17 -4.79
C ILE A 32 21.87 -5.39 -3.28
N GLY A 33 20.72 -5.23 -2.65
CA GLY A 33 20.54 -5.40 -1.22
C GLY A 33 19.17 -4.95 -0.75
N MET A 34 19.04 -4.77 0.56
CA MET A 34 17.83 -4.27 1.20
C MET A 34 18.21 -3.18 2.21
N THR A 35 17.41 -2.12 2.26
CA THR A 35 17.61 -1.06 3.24
C THR A 35 17.24 -1.56 4.63
N LYS A 36 17.78 -0.95 5.68
CA LYS A 36 17.08 -1.01 6.99
C LYS A 36 15.70 -0.36 6.87
N ASN A 37 14.82 -0.58 7.85
CA ASN A 37 13.51 0.05 7.88
C ASN A 37 13.64 1.59 7.79
N LEU A 38 13.10 2.16 6.73
CA LEU A 38 13.05 3.59 6.49
C LEU A 38 11.72 4.15 6.97
N ARG A 39 11.74 5.39 7.47
CA ARG A 39 10.53 6.14 7.74
C ARG A 39 10.05 6.83 6.46
N MET A 40 8.99 6.30 5.87
CA MET A 40 8.35 6.85 4.68
C MET A 40 7.16 7.73 5.09
N GLN A 41 7.04 8.92 4.49
CA GLN A 41 5.91 9.82 4.69
C GLN A 41 4.96 9.73 3.50
N VAL A 42 3.74 9.24 3.71
CA VAL A 42 2.71 9.09 2.68
C VAL A 42 1.40 9.66 3.20
N ASN A 43 0.85 10.66 2.50
CA ASN A 43 -0.45 11.28 2.85
C ASN A 43 -0.58 11.69 4.33
N GLY A 44 0.48 12.26 4.91
CA GLY A 44 0.50 12.69 6.31
C GLY A 44 0.70 11.57 7.34
N ARG A 45 0.91 10.32 6.88
CA ARG A 45 1.21 9.15 7.73
C ARG A 45 2.66 8.75 7.60
N SER A 46 3.23 8.31 8.71
CA SER A 46 4.57 7.75 8.80
C SER A 46 4.52 6.23 8.80
N ILE A 47 5.15 5.59 7.83
CA ILE A 47 5.19 4.14 7.67
C ILE A 47 6.65 3.68 7.74
N MET A 48 6.92 2.63 8.51
CA MET A 48 8.24 2.00 8.54
C MET A 48 8.28 0.89 7.49
N HIS A 49 9.20 0.97 6.53
CA HIS A 49 9.32 -0.02 5.47
C HIS A 49 10.78 -0.19 5.02
N ALA A 50 11.21 -1.43 4.81
CA ALA A 50 12.49 -1.75 4.19
C ALA A 50 12.28 -1.88 2.68
N CYS A 51 13.17 -1.29 1.89
CA CYS A 51 13.10 -1.29 0.44
C CYS A 51 14.18 -2.19 -0.15
N GLU A 52 13.86 -2.88 -1.23
CA GLU A 52 14.87 -3.54 -2.05
C GLU A 52 15.64 -2.51 -2.87
N VAL A 53 16.95 -2.72 -3.01
CA VAL A 53 17.85 -1.84 -3.77
C VAL A 53 18.23 -2.54 -5.07
N MET A 54 18.06 -1.84 -6.19
CA MET A 54 18.36 -2.32 -7.53
C MET A 54 18.82 -1.16 -8.42
N LYS A 55 19.37 -1.46 -9.60
CA LYS A 55 19.63 -0.42 -10.61
C LYS A 55 18.33 -0.08 -11.33
N LEU A 56 17.90 1.17 -11.19
CA LEU A 56 16.73 1.71 -11.89
C LEU A 56 17.15 2.46 -13.15
N ALA A 57 16.24 2.56 -14.12
CA ALA A 57 16.45 3.37 -15.30
C ALA A 57 16.62 4.86 -14.92
N GLN A 58 17.32 5.62 -15.77
CA GLN A 58 17.62 7.02 -15.51
C GLN A 58 16.33 7.82 -15.27
N GLY A 59 16.30 8.61 -14.20
CA GLY A 59 15.15 9.43 -13.81
C GLY A 59 14.14 8.74 -12.89
N ILE A 60 14.28 7.43 -12.62
CA ILE A 60 13.43 6.70 -11.68
C ILE A 60 14.19 6.55 -10.35
N GLU A 61 13.67 7.16 -9.28
CA GLU A 61 14.27 7.09 -7.94
C GLU A 61 13.64 5.98 -7.06
N LEU A 62 12.38 5.60 -7.31
CA LEU A 62 11.64 4.61 -6.52
C LEU A 62 10.58 3.91 -7.39
N ILE A 63 10.41 2.61 -7.18
CA ILE A 63 9.28 1.82 -7.72
C ILE A 63 8.51 1.27 -6.52
N ILE A 64 7.18 1.35 -6.56
CA ILE A 64 6.31 0.76 -5.55
C ILE A 64 5.54 -0.39 -6.19
N GLY A 65 5.77 -1.59 -5.69
CA GLY A 65 5.04 -2.78 -6.09
C GLY A 65 3.57 -2.71 -5.65
N THR A 66 2.69 -3.29 -6.44
CA THR A 66 1.24 -3.29 -6.17
C THR A 66 0.89 -4.05 -4.89
N ASP A 67 1.70 -5.05 -4.56
CA ASP A 67 1.68 -5.81 -3.32
C ASP A 67 1.93 -4.94 -2.07
N THR A 68 2.62 -3.80 -2.21
CA THR A 68 2.92 -2.89 -1.07
C THR A 68 1.99 -1.67 -0.98
N LEU A 69 1.20 -1.36 -2.02
CA LEU A 69 0.34 -0.17 -2.06
C LEU A 69 -0.65 -0.07 -0.90
N HIS A 70 -1.24 -1.20 -0.49
CA HIS A 70 -2.16 -1.23 0.65
C HIS A 70 -1.48 -0.79 1.96
N ARG A 71 -0.18 -1.08 2.13
CA ARG A 71 0.60 -0.65 3.31
C ARG A 71 0.79 0.85 3.33
N PHE A 72 0.81 1.48 2.15
CA PHE A 72 0.89 2.93 1.97
C PHE A 72 -0.47 3.63 2.03
N GLY A 73 -1.56 2.88 2.25
CA GLY A 73 -2.92 3.43 2.26
C GLY A 73 -3.37 3.94 0.89
N VAL A 74 -2.77 3.41 -0.19
CA VAL A 74 -3.13 3.74 -1.57
C VAL A 74 -4.12 2.69 -2.07
N GLY A 75 -5.36 3.11 -2.29
CA GLY A 75 -6.37 2.29 -2.94
C GLY A 75 -6.15 2.26 -4.45
N LEU A 76 -6.42 1.11 -5.06
CA LEU A 76 -6.34 0.89 -6.52
C LEU A 76 -7.71 0.95 -7.21
N ALA A 77 -8.79 1.22 -6.46
CA ALA A 77 -10.14 1.22 -7.01
C ALA A 77 -10.30 2.34 -8.05
N GLY A 78 -10.81 1.99 -9.24
CA GLY A 78 -11.03 2.93 -10.34
C GLY A 78 -9.78 3.29 -11.15
N LEU A 79 -8.66 2.59 -10.93
CA LEU A 79 -7.50 2.68 -11.82
C LEU A 79 -7.72 1.76 -13.04
N GLU A 80 -7.72 2.34 -14.25
CA GLU A 80 -7.85 1.56 -15.48
C GLU A 80 -6.79 0.45 -15.54
N GLY A 81 -7.25 -0.78 -15.78
CA GLY A 81 -6.40 -1.98 -15.83
C GLY A 81 -6.28 -2.74 -14.49
N PHE A 82 -6.57 -2.12 -13.36
CA PHE A 82 -6.58 -2.79 -12.04
C PHE A 82 -7.93 -3.38 -11.66
N ASP A 83 -9.03 -2.82 -12.19
CA ASP A 83 -10.40 -3.27 -11.89
C ASP A 83 -10.66 -4.73 -12.29
N LYS A 84 -9.92 -5.28 -13.27
CA LYS A 84 -10.02 -6.69 -13.65
C LYS A 84 -9.45 -7.66 -12.61
N VAL A 85 -8.54 -7.19 -11.74
CA VAL A 85 -7.91 -7.98 -10.69
C VAL A 85 -8.65 -7.81 -9.36
N THR A 86 -9.07 -6.58 -9.03
CA THR A 86 -9.75 -6.27 -7.76
C THR A 86 -11.19 -6.80 -7.67
N ALA A 87 -11.88 -6.96 -8.80
CA ALA A 87 -13.22 -7.56 -8.85
C ALA A 87 -13.28 -9.01 -8.31
N ARG A 88 -12.14 -9.73 -8.25
CA ARG A 88 -12.06 -11.10 -7.72
C ARG A 88 -11.76 -11.18 -6.22
N THR A 89 -11.34 -10.09 -5.59
CA THR A 89 -10.89 -10.08 -4.19
C THR A 89 -11.79 -9.27 -3.25
N LEU A 90 -12.73 -8.50 -3.80
CA LEU A 90 -13.75 -7.87 -2.97
C LEU A 90 -14.69 -8.97 -2.45
N PRO A 91 -14.92 -9.07 -1.13
CA PRO A 91 -15.96 -9.95 -0.63
C PRO A 91 -17.28 -9.57 -1.30
N THR A 92 -18.09 -10.56 -1.65
CA THR A 92 -19.44 -10.33 -2.14
C THR A 92 -20.13 -9.35 -1.19
N PRO A 93 -20.76 -8.27 -1.67
CA PRO A 93 -21.55 -7.40 -0.82
C PRO A 93 -22.48 -8.27 0.02
N VAL A 94 -22.32 -8.21 1.34
CA VAL A 94 -23.24 -8.89 2.25
C VAL A 94 -24.51 -8.05 2.23
N GLU A 95 -25.61 -8.61 1.74
CA GLU A 95 -26.90 -7.97 1.85
C GLU A 95 -27.19 -7.71 3.33
N ASP A 96 -27.68 -6.50 3.64
CA ASP A 96 -28.07 -6.17 5.00
C ASP A 96 -29.35 -6.95 5.33
N GLU A 97 -29.19 -8.08 6.04
CA GLU A 97 -30.31 -8.86 6.56
C GLU A 97 -31.06 -8.15 7.69
N ARG A 98 -30.56 -7.00 8.17
CA ARG A 98 -31.21 -6.27 9.25
C ARG A 98 -32.46 -5.59 8.72
N ALA A 99 -33.55 -5.81 9.44
CA ALA A 99 -34.77 -5.04 9.22
C ALA A 99 -34.44 -3.54 9.33
N PRO A 100 -35.00 -2.69 8.45
CA PRO A 100 -34.87 -1.25 8.56
C PRO A 100 -35.19 -0.82 9.98
N LEU A 101 -34.36 0.07 10.54
CA LEU A 101 -34.71 0.73 11.79
C LEU A 101 -36.05 1.44 11.56
N GLY A 102 -37.10 0.93 12.20
CA GLY A 102 -38.41 1.54 12.16
C GLY A 102 -38.35 3.00 12.62
N PRO A 103 -39.39 3.79 12.33
CA PRO A 103 -39.44 5.19 12.75
C PRO A 103 -39.16 5.30 14.26
N LEU A 104 -38.23 6.19 14.63
CA LEU A 104 -37.91 6.49 16.02
C LEU A 104 -39.20 6.94 16.72
N THR A 105 -39.72 6.13 17.63
CA THR A 105 -40.78 6.57 18.53
C THR A 105 -40.17 7.54 19.53
N PRO A 106 -40.66 8.79 19.62
CA PRO A 106 -40.18 9.71 20.64
C PRO A 106 -40.50 9.12 22.01
N THR A 107 -39.48 8.94 22.83
CA THR A 107 -39.63 8.55 24.23
C THR A 107 -40.40 9.67 24.94
N PRO A 108 -41.51 9.39 25.64
CA PRO A 108 -42.19 10.41 26.42
C PRO A 108 -41.22 10.95 27.46
N ILE A 109 -40.97 12.25 27.42
CA ILE A 109 -40.22 12.94 28.48
C ILE A 109 -41.17 12.98 29.68
N GLU A 110 -40.88 12.20 30.73
CA GLU A 110 -41.57 12.35 32.01
C GLU A 110 -41.33 13.78 32.52
N GLN A 111 -42.37 14.60 32.46
CA GLN A 111 -42.40 15.87 33.18
C GLN A 111 -42.59 15.55 34.65
N SER A 112 -41.52 15.70 35.43
CA SER A 112 -41.57 15.69 36.89
C SER A 112 -42.15 17.03 37.35
N GLU A 113 -43.30 17.01 38.04
CA GLU A 113 -43.83 18.13 38.82
C GLU A 113 -43.07 18.32 40.14
#